data_AF-A0A3B9EBA6-F1
#
_entry.id   AF-A0A3B9EBA6-F1
#
_cell.length_a   1.000
_cell.length_b   1.000
_cell.length_c   1.000
_cell.angle_alpha   90.00
_cell.angle_beta   90.00
_cell.angle_gamma   90.00
#
_symmetry.space_group_name_H-M   'P 1'
#
loop_
_entity.id
_entity.type
_entity.pdbx_description
1 polymer ?
#
loop_
_entity_poly.entity_id
_entity_poly.type
_entity_poly.pdbx_seq_one_letter_code
_entity_poly.pdbx_strand_id
1 'polypeptide(L)'
;MEDQIGTGLLAAMGVVWMFVGLAAYLFSAFALMAIAKKTDTPNGWLGFIPIGNVYLMTQIAKLPWWWTLSILLAIIPVLGAIVMMVAMIYIWWKIAERLGKPGWWSLLLLIPIANIVIIAIMAWGKDTPAPAQGTPQA
;
A
#
# COMPACT_ATOMS: atom_id res chain seq x y z
N MET A 1 -0.11 -34.47 -27.66
CA MET A 1 -0.08 -34.75 -26.20
C MET A 1 0.76 -33.71 -25.47
N GLU A 2 1.92 -33.27 -26.01
CA GLU A 2 2.73 -32.20 -25.41
C GLU A 2 1.99 -30.85 -25.24
N ASP A 3 1.21 -30.41 -26.23
CA ASP A 3 0.43 -29.16 -26.14
C ASP A 3 -0.63 -29.20 -25.02
N GLN A 4 -1.20 -30.38 -24.74
CA GLN A 4 -2.19 -30.57 -23.68
C GLN A 4 -1.55 -30.59 -22.29
N ILE A 5 -0.33 -31.14 -22.16
CA ILE A 5 0.47 -31.05 -20.92
C ILE A 5 0.88 -29.60 -20.66
N GLY A 6 1.32 -28.87 -21.68
CA GLY A 6 1.66 -27.45 -21.58
C GLY A 6 0.45 -26.59 -21.16
N THR A 7 -0.70 -26.81 -21.78
CA THR A 7 -1.95 -26.10 -21.42
C THR A 7 -2.41 -26.45 -20.01
N GLY A 8 -2.31 -27.72 -19.60
CA GLY A 8 -2.63 -28.17 -18.25
C GLY A 8 -1.72 -27.57 -17.17
N LEU A 9 -0.42 -27.46 -17.44
CA LEU A 9 0.54 -26.82 -16.53
C LEU A 9 0.28 -25.32 -16.38
N LEU A 10 0.01 -24.62 -17.49
CA LEU A 10 -0.33 -23.19 -17.46
C LEU A 10 -1.63 -22.93 -16.68
N ALA A 11 -2.64 -23.78 -16.85
CA ALA A 11 -3.88 -23.68 -16.07
C ALA A 11 -3.64 -23.89 -14.57
N ALA A 12 -2.85 -24.91 -14.19
CA ALA A 12 -2.49 -25.16 -12.80
C ALA A 12 -1.71 -23.99 -12.17
N MET A 13 -0.75 -23.40 -12.91
CA MET A 13 -0.03 -22.19 -12.48
C MET A 13 -0.99 -21.01 -12.30
N GLY A 14 -1.95 -20.81 -13.20
CA GLY A 14 -2.96 -19.76 -13.09
C GLY A 14 -3.81 -19.88 -11.82
N VAL A 15 -4.23 -21.11 -11.47
CA VAL A 15 -4.97 -21.37 -10.23
C VAL A 15 -4.13 -21.02 -8.99
N VAL A 16 -2.84 -21.43 -8.96
CA VAL A 16 -1.94 -21.07 -7.85
C VAL A 16 -1.81 -19.56 -7.70
N TRP A 17 -1.59 -18.83 -8.81
CA TRP A 17 -1.48 -17.37 -8.80
C TRP A 17 -2.77 -16.68 -8.36
N MET A 18 -3.94 -17.25 -8.65
CA MET A 18 -5.22 -16.73 -8.16
C MET A 18 -5.29 -16.76 -6.63
N PHE A 19 -4.89 -17.87 -6.00
CA PHE A 19 -4.87 -17.98 -4.54
C PHE A 19 -3.80 -17.07 -3.90
N VAL A 20 -2.62 -16.97 -4.51
CA VAL A 20 -1.56 -16.06 -4.05
C VAL A 20 -2.03 -14.61 -4.13
N GLY A 21 -2.67 -14.22 -5.24
CA GLY A 21 -3.24 -12.88 -5.42
C GLY A 21 -4.32 -12.56 -4.39
N LEU A 22 -5.23 -13.51 -4.13
CA LEU A 22 -6.25 -13.36 -3.09
C LEU A 22 -5.63 -13.20 -1.69
N ALA A 23 -4.63 -14.02 -1.35
CA ALA A 23 -3.92 -13.91 -0.08
C ALA A 23 -3.21 -12.56 0.08
N ALA A 24 -2.52 -12.08 -0.98
CA ALA A 24 -1.87 -10.77 -0.98
C ALA A 24 -2.87 -9.61 -0.84
N TYR A 25 -4.03 -9.71 -1.50
CA TYR A 25 -5.11 -8.74 -1.39
C TYR A 25 -5.69 -8.68 0.03
N LEU A 26 -6.02 -9.83 0.62
CA LEU A 26 -6.51 -9.88 2.00
C LEU A 26 -5.45 -9.35 2.99
N PHE A 27 -4.19 -9.78 2.82
CA PHE A 27 -3.06 -9.31 3.62
C PHE A 27 -2.94 -7.78 3.59
N SER A 28 -2.93 -7.17 2.40
CA SER A 28 -2.79 -5.73 2.24
C SER A 28 -3.99 -4.95 2.81
N ALA A 29 -5.22 -5.46 2.64
CA ALA A 29 -6.42 -4.86 3.23
C ALA A 29 -6.38 -4.88 4.77
N PHE A 30 -6.03 -6.02 5.37
CA PHE A 30 -5.88 -6.13 6.83
C PHE A 30 -4.73 -5.28 7.36
N ALA A 31 -3.60 -5.24 6.65
CA ALA A 31 -2.47 -4.41 7.02
C ALA A 31 -2.84 -2.93 7.03
N LEU A 32 -3.54 -2.45 5.99
CA LEU A 32 -3.99 -1.06 5.92
C LEU A 32 -5.02 -0.72 7.01
N MET A 33 -5.92 -1.66 7.33
CA MET A 33 -6.86 -1.50 8.45
C MET A 33 -6.13 -1.41 9.79
N ALA A 34 -5.08 -2.19 10.00
CA ALA A 34 -4.25 -2.12 11.20
C ALA A 34 -3.48 -0.79 11.28
N ILE A 35 -2.91 -0.32 10.16
CA ILE A 35 -2.27 1.01 10.08
C ILE A 35 -3.29 2.11 10.40
N ALA A 36 -4.48 2.07 9.82
CA ALA A 36 -5.54 3.04 10.10
C ALA A 36 -5.90 3.11 11.59
N LYS A 37 -5.98 1.96 12.27
CA LYS A 37 -6.19 1.91 13.72
C LYS A 37 -5.04 2.54 14.50
N LYS A 38 -3.80 2.30 14.09
CA LYS A 38 -2.60 2.89 14.72
C LYS A 38 -2.51 4.41 14.53
N THR A 39 -2.98 4.91 13.39
CA THR A 39 -2.96 6.33 13.07
C THR A 39 -4.25 7.07 13.43
N ASP A 40 -5.15 6.41 14.18
CA ASP A 40 -6.48 6.92 14.57
C ASP A 40 -7.28 7.47 13.36
N THR A 41 -7.16 6.78 12.23
CA THR A 41 -7.82 7.15 10.98
C THR A 41 -9.15 6.41 10.88
N PRO A 42 -10.28 7.12 10.69
CA PRO A 42 -11.59 6.48 10.61
C PRO A 42 -11.71 5.60 9.36
N ASN A 43 -12.71 4.71 9.38
CA ASN A 43 -13.08 3.89 8.22
C ASN A 43 -11.96 2.96 7.69
N GLY A 44 -11.16 2.36 8.58
CA GLY A 44 -10.12 1.39 8.19
C GLY A 44 -10.59 0.20 7.34
N TRP A 45 -11.89 -0.13 7.37
CA TRP A 45 -12.50 -1.14 6.52
C TRP A 45 -12.46 -0.78 5.02
N LEU A 46 -12.29 0.50 4.67
CA LEU A 46 -12.15 0.93 3.28
C LEU A 46 -10.93 0.31 2.58
N GLY A 47 -9.96 -0.25 3.32
CA GLY A 47 -8.85 -1.00 2.74
C GLY A 47 -9.26 -2.20 1.89
N PHE A 48 -10.47 -2.74 2.08
CA PHE A 48 -11.02 -3.81 1.23
C PHE A 48 -11.58 -3.26 -0.10
N ILE A 49 -12.07 -2.03 -0.15
CA ILE A 49 -12.60 -1.48 -1.40
C ILE A 49 -11.43 -0.95 -2.23
N PRO A 50 -11.23 -1.34 -3.51
CA PRO A 50 -10.08 -0.87 -4.30
C PRO A 50 -9.93 0.66 -4.34
N ILE A 51 -11.03 1.38 -4.56
CA ILE A 51 -11.04 2.86 -4.54
C ILE A 51 -10.93 3.38 -3.10
N GLY A 52 -11.61 2.72 -2.15
CA GLY A 52 -11.55 3.06 -0.73
C GLY A 52 -10.15 2.91 -0.13
N ASN A 53 -9.34 1.99 -0.65
CA ASN A 53 -7.97 1.73 -0.23
C ASN A 53 -7.08 2.95 -0.53
N VAL A 54 -7.17 3.48 -1.75
CA VAL A 54 -6.45 4.72 -2.13
C VAL A 54 -6.88 5.89 -1.26
N TYR A 55 -8.19 6.06 -1.06
CA TYR A 55 -8.70 7.10 -0.17
C TYR A 55 -8.15 6.94 1.26
N LEU A 56 -8.25 5.75 1.84
CA LEU A 56 -7.77 5.44 3.18
C LEU A 56 -6.26 5.72 3.32
N MET A 57 -5.45 5.31 2.35
CA MET A 57 -4.01 5.60 2.32
C MET A 57 -3.73 7.11 2.36
N THR A 58 -4.45 7.91 1.56
CA THR A 58 -4.30 9.38 1.59
C THR A 58 -4.73 9.99 2.93
N GLN A 59 -5.78 9.46 3.57
CA GLN A 59 -6.23 9.92 4.89
C GLN A 59 -5.22 9.58 5.99
N ILE A 60 -4.68 8.35 6.00
CA ILE A 60 -3.60 7.95 6.92
C ILE A 60 -2.39 8.87 6.75
N ALA A 61 -2.03 9.17 5.52
CA ALA A 61 -0.94 10.08 5.16
C ALA A 61 -1.23 11.57 5.48
N LYS A 62 -2.44 11.91 5.93
CA LYS A 62 -2.93 13.30 6.11
C LYS A 62 -2.80 14.16 4.85
N LEU A 63 -3.00 13.55 3.68
CA LEU A 63 -3.03 14.24 2.41
C LEU A 63 -4.45 14.73 2.11
N PRO A 64 -4.60 15.87 1.43
CA PRO A 64 -5.91 16.41 1.10
C PRO A 64 -6.62 15.57 0.02
N TRP A 65 -7.96 15.63 0.00
CA TRP A 65 -8.82 14.73 -0.79
C TRP A 65 -8.55 14.77 -2.30
N TRP A 66 -8.05 15.88 -2.83
CA TRP A 66 -7.68 15.99 -4.26
C TRP A 66 -6.53 15.06 -4.66
N TRP A 67 -5.70 14.58 -3.72
CA TRP A 67 -4.72 13.52 -4.01
C TRP A 67 -5.40 12.20 -4.36
N THR A 68 -6.49 11.84 -3.68
CA THR A 68 -7.26 10.64 -4.05
C THR A 68 -7.80 10.78 -5.46
N LEU A 69 -8.38 11.94 -5.78
CA LEU A 69 -8.96 12.21 -7.10
C LEU A 69 -7.90 12.23 -8.21
N SER A 70 -6.73 12.82 -7.97
CA SER A 70 -5.66 12.85 -8.98
C SER A 70 -5.14 11.46 -9.33
N ILE A 71 -5.03 10.56 -8.34
CA ILE A 71 -4.61 9.15 -8.54
C ILE A 71 -5.65 8.40 -9.37
N LEU A 72 -6.94 8.62 -9.11
CA LEU A 72 -8.03 7.97 -9.86
C LEU A 72 -8.16 8.49 -11.30
N LEU A 73 -7.79 9.75 -11.54
CA LEU A 73 -7.85 10.38 -12.87
C LEU A 73 -6.59 10.16 -13.72
N ALA A 74 -5.52 9.61 -13.16
CA ALA A 74 -4.27 9.35 -13.88
C ALA A 74 -4.43 8.21 -14.91
N ILE A 75 -5.09 8.49 -16.04
CA ILE A 75 -5.43 7.52 -17.10
C ILE A 75 -4.40 7.52 -18.25
N ILE A 76 -3.36 8.37 -18.22
CA ILE A 76 -2.34 8.43 -19.28
C ILE A 76 -1.35 7.27 -19.10
N PRO A 77 -1.26 6.26 -19.99
CA PRO A 77 -0.57 5.00 -19.68
C PRO A 77 0.92 5.11 -19.36
N VAL A 78 1.65 6.01 -20.03
CA VAL A 78 3.12 6.11 -19.88
C VAL A 78 3.51 7.18 -18.85
N LEU A 79 3.05 8.42 -19.02
CA LEU A 79 3.30 9.49 -18.06
C LEU A 79 2.57 9.26 -16.73
N GLY A 80 1.35 8.72 -16.80
CA GLY A 80 0.58 8.35 -15.62
C GLY A 80 1.24 7.24 -14.83
N ALA A 81 1.87 6.23 -15.47
CA ALA A 81 2.55 5.16 -14.72
C ALA A 81 3.70 5.69 -13.84
N ILE A 82 4.56 6.57 -14.37
CA ILE A 82 5.66 7.17 -13.60
C ILE A 82 5.11 8.07 -12.49
N VAL A 83 4.16 8.95 -12.81
CA VAL A 83 3.54 9.85 -11.83
C VAL A 83 2.85 9.05 -10.71
N MET A 84 2.14 7.98 -11.05
CA MET A 84 1.50 7.07 -10.11
C MET A 84 2.52 6.36 -9.22
N MET A 85 3.63 5.90 -9.79
CA MET A 85 4.71 5.29 -9.02
C MET A 85 5.29 6.26 -7.98
N VAL A 86 5.63 7.49 -8.40
CA VAL A 86 6.14 8.52 -7.49
C VAL A 86 5.10 8.89 -6.43
N ALA A 87 3.83 9.03 -6.81
CA ALA A 87 2.74 9.31 -5.89
C ALA A 87 2.56 8.19 -4.85
N MET A 88 2.63 6.92 -5.24
CA MET A 88 2.55 5.79 -4.31
C MET A 88 3.73 5.76 -3.35
N ILE A 89 4.96 5.95 -3.85
CA ILE A 89 6.16 6.04 -3.00
C ILE A 89 6.01 7.18 -1.99
N TYR A 90 5.52 8.34 -2.44
CA TYR A 90 5.31 9.50 -1.58
C TYR A 90 4.24 9.24 -0.51
N ILE A 91 3.10 8.65 -0.87
CA ILE A 91 2.05 8.31 0.10
C ILE A 91 2.58 7.34 1.15
N TRP A 92 3.25 6.27 0.74
CA TRP A 92 3.84 5.31 1.67
C TRP A 92 4.96 5.92 2.52
N TRP A 93 5.71 6.88 1.97
CA TRP A 93 6.70 7.64 2.73
C TRP A 93 6.03 8.41 3.86
N LYS A 94 4.94 9.14 3.58
CA LYS A 94 4.17 9.85 4.60
C LYS A 94 3.56 8.88 5.60
N ILE A 95 3.00 7.75 5.17
CA ILE A 95 2.49 6.70 6.08
C ILE A 95 3.59 6.22 7.03
N ALA A 96 4.79 5.94 6.52
CA ALA A 96 5.92 5.53 7.37
C ALA A 96 6.29 6.62 8.40
N GLU A 97 6.37 7.89 7.99
CA GLU A 97 6.61 9.01 8.93
C GLU A 97 5.52 9.10 10.01
N ARG A 98 4.26 8.85 9.64
CA ARG A 98 3.12 8.85 10.59
C ARG A 98 3.21 7.73 11.62
N LEU A 99 3.83 6.61 11.25
CA LEU A 99 4.11 5.47 12.12
C LEU A 99 5.44 5.62 12.89
N GLY A 100 6.13 6.77 12.78
CA GLY A 100 7.43 6.99 13.41
C GLY A 100 8.56 6.15 12.81
N LYS A 101 8.39 5.69 11.56
CA LYS A 101 9.34 4.88 10.80
C LYS A 101 10.01 5.74 9.72
N PRO A 102 11.22 5.38 9.26
CA PRO A 102 11.93 6.22 8.31
C PRO A 102 11.27 6.13 6.93
N GLY A 103 11.02 7.29 6.32
CA GLY A 103 10.24 7.39 5.07
C GLY A 103 10.83 6.61 3.89
N TRP A 104 12.16 6.45 3.83
CA TRP A 104 12.84 5.68 2.78
C TRP A 104 12.43 4.21 2.73
N TRP A 105 11.79 3.68 3.77
CA TRP A 105 11.17 2.35 3.73
C TRP A 105 10.14 2.21 2.60
N SER A 106 9.54 3.31 2.13
CA SER A 106 8.63 3.27 0.98
C SER A 106 9.33 2.85 -0.32
N LEU A 107 10.64 3.05 -0.45
CA LEU A 107 11.42 2.58 -1.60
C LEU A 107 11.59 1.05 -1.59
N LEU A 108 11.67 0.45 -0.40
CA LEU A 108 11.75 -1.00 -0.23
C LEU A 108 10.46 -1.69 -0.70
N LEU A 109 9.34 -0.97 -0.74
CA LEU A 109 8.06 -1.48 -1.24
C LEU A 109 8.09 -1.80 -2.74
N LEU A 110 9.08 -1.32 -3.50
CA LEU A 110 9.27 -1.66 -4.91
C LEU A 110 9.79 -3.09 -5.11
N ILE A 111 10.41 -3.68 -4.09
CA ILE A 111 10.91 -5.04 -4.13
C ILE A 111 9.81 -5.98 -3.61
N PRO A 112 9.28 -6.93 -4.39
CA PRO A 112 8.08 -7.70 -4.02
C PRO A 112 8.17 -8.41 -2.66
N ILE A 113 9.32 -9.01 -2.35
CA ILE A 113 9.51 -9.73 -1.07
C ILE A 113 9.64 -8.74 0.09
N ALA A 114 10.40 -7.66 -0.09
CA ALA A 114 10.56 -6.64 0.95
C ALA A 114 9.25 -5.88 1.19
N ASN A 115 8.42 -5.68 0.17
CA ASN A 115 7.10 -5.05 0.26
C ASN A 115 6.24 -5.70 1.35
N ILE A 116 6.08 -7.03 1.29
CA ILE A 116 5.25 -7.78 2.24
C ILE A 116 5.81 -7.64 3.66
N VAL A 117 7.12 -7.81 3.83
CA VAL A 117 7.77 -7.73 5.15
C VAL A 117 7.65 -6.32 5.75
N ILE A 118 7.92 -5.29 4.96
CA ILE A 118 7.89 -3.89 5.40
C ILE A 118 6.47 -3.46 5.73
N ILE A 119 5.47 -3.83 4.92
CA ILE A 119 4.05 -3.58 5.24
C ILE A 119 3.65 -4.29 6.54
N ALA A 120 4.08 -5.53 6.75
CA ALA A 120 3.80 -6.25 7.99
C ALA A 120 4.43 -5.56 9.21
N ILE A 121 5.66 -5.07 9.09
CA ILE A 121 6.32 -4.31 10.17
C ILE A 121 5.62 -2.97 10.41
N MET A 122 5.13 -2.29 9.38
CA MET A 122 4.35 -1.06 9.52
C MET A 122 3.00 -1.33 10.21
N ALA A 123 2.30 -2.38 9.79
CA ALA A 123 0.97 -2.73 10.29
C ALA A 123 0.97 -3.30 11.72
N TRP A 124 1.90 -4.20 12.04
CA TRP A 124 1.89 -4.96 13.30
C TRP A 124 3.18 -4.85 14.12
N GLY A 125 4.23 -4.22 13.59
CA GLY A 125 5.45 -3.98 14.36
C GLY A 125 5.23 -3.00 15.50
N LYS A 126 6.20 -2.94 16.43
CA LYS A 126 6.19 -1.92 17.48
C LYS A 126 6.33 -0.53 16.85
N ASP A 127 5.55 0.42 17.37
CA ASP A 127 5.60 1.80 16.95
C ASP A 127 6.50 2.58 17.90
N THR A 128 7.42 3.36 17.34
CA THR A 128 8.11 4.38 18.11
C THR A 128 7.27 5.65 17.96
N PRO A 129 6.83 6.30 19.06
CA PRO A 129 6.07 7.54 18.96
C PRO A 129 6.81 8.54 18.06
N ALA A 130 6.15 9.03 17.02
CA ALA A 130 6.72 10.06 16.16
C ALA A 130 7.13 11.26 17.04
N PRO A 131 8.28 11.90 16.79
CA PRO A 131 8.60 13.15 17.48
C PRO A 131 7.45 14.12 17.26
N ALA A 132 6.95 14.72 18.35
CA ALA A 132 5.81 15.60 18.34
C ALA A 132 6.04 16.69 17.27
N GLN A 133 5.31 16.61 16.16
CA GLN A 133 5.31 17.66 15.14
C GLN A 133 4.50 18.83 15.73
N GLY A 134 5.18 19.69 16.50
CA GLY A 134 4.49 20.76 17.24
C GLY A 134 5.33 21.69 18.12
N THR A 135 6.67 21.68 18.06
CA THR A 135 7.45 22.81 18.62
C THR A 135 8.01 23.64 17.47
N PRO A 136 7.54 24.89 17.28
CA PRO A 136 8.30 25.89 16.53
C PRO A 136 9.70 25.93 17.13
N GLN A 137 10.72 25.81 16.28
CA GLN A 137 12.08 26.14 16.68
C GLN A 137 12.07 27.63 17.01
N ALA A 138 12.12 27.94 18.30
CA ALA A 138 12.28 29.29 18.82
C ALA A 138 13.71 29.78 18.61
#